data_AF-A0A2L0EMK2-F1
#
_entry.id   AF-A0A2L0EMK2-F1
#
_cell.length_a   1.000
_cell.length_b   1.000
_cell.length_c   1.000
_cell.angle_alpha   90.00
_cell.angle_beta   90.00
_cell.angle_gamma   90.00
#
_symmetry.space_group_name_H-M   'P 1'
#
loop_
_entity.id
_entity.type
_entity.pdbx_description
1 polymer ?
#
loop_
_entity_poly.entity_id
_entity_poly.type
_entity_poly.pdbx_seq_one_letter_code
_entity_poly.pdbx_strand_id
1 'polypeptide(L)' 'MTTNIHKTAQLGDLVAAAFDQAAHYSTDPSEVSRLATQAVMQVVRRMRRTLAPPSRSRMSSLTTVFSPL' A
#
# COMPACT_ATOMS: atom_id res chain seq x y z
N MET A 1 18.00 6.44 14.94
CA MET A 1 16.71 6.44 15.69
C MET A 1 15.64 7.36 15.09
N THR A 2 15.79 7.89 13.87
CA THR A 2 14.86 8.90 13.31
C THR A 2 13.83 8.37 12.30
N THR A 3 13.99 7.13 11.83
CA THR A 3 13.18 6.57 10.74
C THR A 3 11.73 6.30 11.13
N ASN A 4 11.47 5.95 12.38
CA ASN A 4 10.11 5.67 12.86
C ASN A 4 9.26 6.95 12.96
N ILE A 5 9.85 8.07 13.37
CA ILE A 5 9.15 9.37 13.53
C ILE A 5 8.67 9.89 12.16
N HIS A 6 9.52 9.78 11.13
CA HIS A 6 9.17 10.21 9.77
C HIS A 6 8.05 9.35 9.18
N LYS A 7 8.06 8.05 9.46
CA LYS A 7 7.03 7.12 8.99
C LYS A 7 5.68 7.35 9.67
N THR A 8 5.69 7.67 10.97
CA THR A 8 4.46 8.02 11.70
C THR A 8 3.89 9.37 11.25
N ALA A 9 4.74 10.34 10.93
CA ALA A 9 4.29 11.62 10.36
C ALA A 9 3.57 11.42 9.02
N GLN A 10 4.14 10.61 8.10
CA GLN A 10 3.52 10.31 6.81
C GLN A 10 2.17 9.58 6.94
N LEU A 11 1.99 8.73 7.96
CA LEU A 11 0.70 8.09 8.22
C LEU A 11 -0.33 9.10 8.73
N GLY A 12 0.10 10.03 9.60
CA GLY A 12 -0.75 11.12 10.07
C GLY A 12 -1.26 11.99 8.91
N ASP A 13 -0.36 12.38 8.00
CA ASP A 13 -0.71 13.16 6.81
C ASP A 13 -1.70 12.42 5.89
N LEU A 14 -1.51 11.11 5.70
CA LEU A 14 -2.43 10.28 4.93
C LEU A 14 -3.83 10.23 5.57
N VAL A 15 -3.89 10.12 6.90
CA VAL A 15 -5.17 10.11 7.61
C VAL A 15 -5.86 11.47 7.47
N ALA A 16 -5.16 12.57 7.69
CA ALA A 16 -5.71 13.92 7.52
C ALA A 16 -6.28 14.14 6.11
N ALA A 17 -5.50 13.82 5.07
CA ALA A 17 -5.94 13.93 3.68
C ALA A 17 -7.16 13.06 3.37
N ALA A 18 -7.25 11.86 3.96
CA ALA A 18 -8.40 10.98 3.77
C ALA A 18 -9.68 11.55 4.42
N PHE A 19 -9.56 12.20 5.58
CA PHE A 19 -10.68 12.87 6.24
C PHE A 19 -11.13 14.13 5.49
N ASP A 20 -10.19 14.96 5.04
CA ASP A 20 -10.50 16.13 4.21
C ASP A 20 -11.24 15.71 2.94
N GLN A 21 -10.72 14.68 2.26
CA GLN A 21 -11.36 14.15 1.07
C GLN A 21 -12.75 13.56 1.35
N ALA A 22 -12.92 12.83 2.46
CA ALA A 22 -14.21 12.26 2.85
C ALA A 22 -15.27 13.32 3.20
N ALA A 23 -14.86 14.44 3.78
CA ALA A 23 -15.74 15.56 4.12
C ALA A 23 -16.36 16.26 2.88
N HIS A 24 -15.77 16.08 1.69
CA HIS A 24 -16.37 16.54 0.44
C HIS A 24 -17.57 15.70 -0.01
N TYR A 25 -17.70 14.47 0.49
CA TYR A 25 -18.75 13.52 0.07
C TYR A 25 -19.90 13.41 1.07
N SER A 26 -19.67 13.66 2.36
CA SER A 26 -20.70 13.61 3.39
C SER A 26 -20.41 14.60 4.51
N THR A 27 -21.48 15.08 5.14
CA THR A 27 -21.43 15.92 6.36
C THR A 27 -21.77 15.12 7.62
N ASP A 28 -22.21 13.86 7.49
CA ASP A 28 -22.40 12.96 8.62
C ASP A 28 -21.03 12.46 9.11
N PRO A 29 -20.66 12.71 10.38
CA PRO A 29 -19.36 12.29 10.92
C PRO A 29 -19.15 10.77 10.87
N SER A 30 -20.23 9.97 10.97
CA SER A 30 -20.13 8.51 10.91
C SER A 30 -19.75 8.06 9.50
N GLU A 31 -20.38 8.64 8.47
CA GLU A 31 -20.08 8.35 7.08
C GLU A 31 -18.70 8.86 6.66
N VAL A 32 -18.30 10.07 7.08
CA VAL A 32 -16.95 10.62 6.82
C VAL A 32 -15.87 9.69 7.39
N SER A 33 -16.03 9.25 8.65
CA SER A 33 -15.09 8.32 9.28
C SER A 33 -15.01 6.99 8.53
N ARG A 34 -16.16 6.45 8.07
CA ARG A 34 -16.22 5.22 7.29
C ARG A 34 -15.46 5.36 5.97
N LEU A 35 -15.69 6.44 5.23
CA LEU A 35 -15.06 6.70 3.93
C LEU A 35 -13.55 6.91 4.07
N ALA A 36 -13.12 7.73 5.04
CA ALA A 36 -11.71 7.96 5.31
C ALA A 36 -10.99 6.64 5.68
N THR A 37 -11.61 5.81 6.53
CA THR A 37 -11.06 4.50 6.93
C THR A 37 -10.91 3.57 5.74
N GLN A 38 -11.89 3.53 4.83
CA GLN A 38 -11.81 2.74 3.60
C GLN A 38 -10.65 3.21 2.70
N ALA A 39 -10.49 4.52 2.52
CA ALA A 39 -9.42 5.10 1.72
C ALA A 39 -8.03 4.75 2.29
N VAL A 40 -7.83 4.95 3.60
CA VAL A 40 -6.55 4.62 4.28
C VAL A 40 -6.24 3.12 4.15
N MET A 41 -7.23 2.25 4.37
CA MET A 41 -7.03 0.80 4.23
C MET A 41 -6.61 0.39 2.82
N GLN A 42 -7.19 1.01 1.78
CA GLN A 42 -6.82 0.72 0.40
C GLN A 42 -5.35 1.10 0.13
N VAL A 43 -4.93 2.28 0.58
CA VAL A 43 -3.55 2.75 0.43
C VAL A 43 -2.58 1.84 1.19
N VAL A 44 -2.87 1.52 2.45
CA VAL A 44 -2.02 0.62 3.26
C VAL A 44 -1.93 -0.78 2.63
N ARG A 45 -3.05 -1.34 2.15
CA ARG A 45 -3.06 -2.63 1.44
C ARG A 45 -2.22 -2.59 0.17
N ARG A 46 -2.28 -1.48 -0.58
CA ARG A 46 -1.45 -1.28 -1.79
C ARG A 46 0.03 -1.25 -1.44
N MET A 47 0.42 -0.45 -0.44
CA MET A 47 1.80 -0.38 0.03
C MET A 47 2.34 -1.75 0.49
N ARG A 48 1.53 -2.54 1.22
CA ARG A 48 1.90 -3.90 1.62
C ARG A 48 2.14 -4.82 0.42
N ARG A 49 1.32 -4.72 -0.62
CA ARG A 49 1.49 -5.50 -1.86
C ARG A 49 2.73 -5.07 -2.64
N THR A 50 3.06 -3.78 -2.64
CA THR A 50 4.27 -3.26 -3.29
C THR A 50 5.56 -3.63 -2.54
N LEU A 51 5.48 -3.78 -1.21
CA LEU A 51 6.63 -4.17 -0.38
C LEU A 51 6.89 -5.69 -0.39
N ALA A 52 5.88 -6.51 -0.70
CA ALA A 52 6.09 -7.93 -0.92
C ALA A 52 6.81 -8.13 -2.27
N PRO A 53 8.00 -8.77 -2.32
CA PRO A 53 8.58 -9.13 -3.60
C PRO A 53 7.59 -10.02 -4.36
N PRO A 54 7.46 -9.88 -5.70
CA PRO A 54 6.64 -10.80 -6.47
C PRO A 54 7.13 -12.21 -6.16
N SER A 55 6.21 -13.12 -5.81
CA SER A 55 6.57 -14.51 -5.57
C SER A 55 7.31 -15.03 -6.80
N ARG A 56 8.56 -15.42 -6.58
CA ARG A 56 9.43 -16.04 -7.58
C ARG A 56 8.93 -17.46 -7.86
N SER A 57 7.75 -17.56 -8.46
CA SER A 57 7.07 -18.82 -8.76
C SER A 57 6.79 -18.96 -10.26
N ARG A 58 7.87 -19.12 -11.04
CA ARG A 58 7.99 -19.97 -12.25
C ARG A 58 9.25 -19.60 -13.03
N MET A 59 10.40 -20.11 -12.59
CA MET A 59 11.46 -20.51 -13.50
C MET A 59 11.53 -22.03 -13.40
N SER A 60 10.62 -22.70 -14.09
CA SER A 60 10.79 -24.11 -14.41
C SER A 60 11.91 -24.18 -15.44
N SER A 61 13.06 -24.62 -14.96
CA SER A 61 14.06 -25.44 -15.63
C SER A 61 13.81 -25.69 -17.12
N LEU A 62 14.60 -25.04 -17.97
CA LEU A 62 15.09 -25.71 -19.17
C LEU A 62 16.62 -25.75 -19.05
N THR A 63 17.02 -26.84 -18.41
CA THR A 63 18.37 -27.38 -18.32
C THR A 63 18.98 -27.47 -19.71
N THR A 64 20.17 -26.89 -19.85
CA THR A 64 21.34 -27.40 -20.59
C THR A 64 21.06 -28.36 -21.76
N VAL A 65 21.29 -27.89 -22.98
CA VAL A 65 22.39 -28.45 -23.78
C VAL A 65 22.93 -27.36 -24.71
N PHE A 66 24.07 -26.81 -24.31
CA PHE A 66 25.02 -26.15 -25.18
C PHE A 66 26.14 -27.15 -25.46
N SER A 67 26.61 -27.15 -26.71
CA SER A 67 27.89 -27.67 -27.23
C SER A 67 27.99 -29.15 -27.65
N PRO A 68 28.94 -29.49 -28.56
CA PRO A 68 29.47 -28.73 -29.72
C PRO A 68 29.83 -29.60 -30.96
N LEU A 69 30.34 -28.91 -32.00
CA LEU A 69 31.06 -29.32 -33.22
C LEU A 69 30.22 -29.51 -34.50
#